data_AF-A0A2N3E7X2-F1
#
_entry.id   AF-A0A2N3E7X2-F1
#
_cell.length_a   1.000
_cell.length_b   1.000
_cell.length_c   1.000
_cell.angle_alpha   90.00
_cell.angle_beta   90.00
_cell.angle_gamma   90.00
#
_symmetry.space_group_name_H-M   'P 1'
#
loop_
_entity.id
_entity.type
_entity.pdbx_description
1 polymer ?
#
loop_
_entity_poly.entity_id
_entity_poly.type
_entity_poly.pdbx_seq_one_letter_code
_entity_poly.pdbx_strand_id
1 'polypeptide(L)' 'MAKKTSSTDDDVIVIKKYANRRLYNTATSSYVTLEHLCEMVKQGKEFVVRDAKTGED' A
#
# COMPACT_ATOMS: atom_id res chain seq x y z
N MET A 1 18.06 -17.68 -10.70
CA MET A 1 17.47 -17.29 -9.39
C MET A 1 16.90 -15.89 -9.61
N ALA A 2 15.64 -15.54 -9.42
CA ALA A 2 14.63 -15.97 -8.47
C ALA A 2 13.21 -16.08 -9.10
N LYS A 3 12.31 -16.77 -8.39
CA LYS A 3 10.95 -17.18 -8.79
C LYS A 3 9.92 -16.04 -8.74
N LYS A 4 8.90 -16.19 -9.60
CA LYS A 4 7.55 -15.59 -9.65
C LYS A 4 6.85 -15.38 -8.30
N THR A 5 6.07 -14.30 -8.22
CA THR A 5 4.70 -14.17 -7.63
C THR A 5 4.12 -12.85 -8.14
N SER A 6 2.90 -12.65 -8.61
CA SER A 6 1.74 -13.47 -9.00
C SER A 6 0.77 -12.45 -9.61
N SER A 7 0.23 -12.74 -10.78
CA SER A 7 -0.67 -11.87 -11.53
C SER A 7 -2.07 -11.83 -10.88
N THR A 8 -2.19 -11.07 -9.79
CA THR A 8 -3.46 -10.71 -9.11
C THR A 8 -3.29 -9.40 -8.31
N ASP A 9 -2.55 -8.44 -8.87
CA ASP A 9 -2.21 -7.16 -8.20
C ASP A 9 -3.09 -5.99 -8.67
N ASP A 10 -3.97 -6.20 -9.65
CA ASP A 10 -4.75 -5.12 -10.25
C ASP A 10 -5.86 -4.55 -9.33
N ASP A 11 -6.20 -5.22 -8.22
CA ASP A 11 -7.24 -4.75 -7.27
C ASP A 11 -6.69 -4.38 -5.87
N VAL A 12 -5.43 -4.67 -5.58
CA VAL A 12 -4.86 -4.42 -4.25
C VAL A 12 -4.33 -2.99 -4.16
N ILE A 13 -4.78 -2.25 -3.15
CA ILE A 13 -4.38 -0.85 -3.00
C ILE A 13 -2.93 -0.77 -2.51
N VAL A 14 -2.04 -0.17 -3.30
CA VAL A 14 -0.64 0.02 -2.88
C VAL A 14 -0.50 1.32 -2.09
N ILE A 15 0.05 1.22 -0.89
CA ILE A 15 0.30 2.35 0.01
C ILE A 15 1.80 2.52 0.21
N LYS A 16 2.35 3.60 -0.33
CA LYS A 16 3.75 3.94 -0.20
C LYS A 16 4.01 4.63 1.14
N LYS A 17 4.84 4.02 1.98
CA LYS A 17 5.30 4.60 3.25
C LYS A 17 6.59 5.39 3.02
N TYR A 18 6.65 6.60 3.56
CA TYR A 18 7.83 7.46 3.56
C TYR A 18 8.38 7.66 4.98
N ALA A 19 9.67 8.00 5.07
CA ALA A 19 10.40 8.12 6.34
C ALA A 19 9.76 9.06 7.38
N ASN A 20 9.01 10.08 6.95
CA ASN A 20 8.29 11.01 7.85
C ASN A 20 6.91 10.47 8.32
N ARG A 21 6.74 9.14 8.37
CA ARG A 21 5.45 8.45 8.62
C ARG A 21 4.33 8.85 7.64
N ARG A 22 4.66 9.50 6.52
CA ARG A 22 3.71 9.84 5.46
C ARG A 22 3.32 8.57 4.73
N LEU A 23 2.03 8.33 4.59
CA LEU A 23 1.46 7.23 3.82
C LEU A 23 0.79 7.81 2.59
N TYR A 24 1.11 7.26 1.43
CA TYR A 24 0.58 7.70 0.15
C TYR A 24 -0.12 6.55 -0.53
N ASN A 25 -1.42 6.69 -0.75
CA ASN A 25 -2.23 5.71 -1.44
C ASN A 25 -2.11 5.94 -2.95
N THR A 26 -1.62 4.95 -3.70
CA THR A 26 -1.47 5.06 -5.15
C THR A 26 -2.79 4.87 -5.90
N ALA A 27 -3.79 4.22 -5.29
CA ALA A 27 -5.11 4.04 -5.89
C ALA A 27 -5.92 5.34 -5.88
N THR A 28 -5.86 6.11 -4.78
CA THR A 28 -6.52 7.42 -4.67
C THR A 28 -5.58 8.61 -4.96
N SER A 29 -4.32 8.32 -5.27
CA SER A 29 -3.26 9.32 -5.50
C SER A 29 -3.18 10.40 -4.40
N SER A 30 -3.48 10.01 -3.15
CA SER A 30 -3.69 10.93 -2.03
C SER A 30 -2.96 10.45 -0.78
N TYR A 31 -2.64 11.40 0.10
CA TYR A 31 -2.11 11.07 1.43
C TYR A 31 -3.22 10.51 2.31
N VAL A 32 -2.92 9.40 2.97
CA VAL A 32 -3.85 8.74 3.89
C VAL A 32 -3.30 8.80 5.31
N THR A 33 -4.22 8.87 6.28
CA THR A 33 -3.88 8.78 7.71
C THR A 33 -4.01 7.34 8.20
N LEU A 34 -3.54 7.08 9.41
CA LEU A 34 -3.75 5.78 10.09
C LEU A 34 -5.24 5.46 10.26
N GLU A 35 -6.09 6.48 10.46
CA GLU A 35 -7.55 6.30 10.56
C GLU A 35 -8.14 5.78 9.24
N HIS A 36 -7.73 6.37 8.12
CA HIS A 36 -8.19 5.94 6.80
C HIS A 36 -7.77 4.49 6.50
N LEU A 37 -6.57 4.07 6.92
CA LEU A 37 -6.17 2.65 6.85
C LEU A 37 -7.09 1.76 7.67
N CYS A 38 -7.45 2.16 8.89
CA CYS A 38 -8.36 1.41 9.73
C CYS A 38 -9.74 1.27 9.08
N GLU A 39 -10.26 2.32 8.47
CA GLU A 39 -11.50 2.28 7.69
C GLU A 39 -11.39 1.33 6.49
N MET A 40 -10.26 1.31 5.78
CA MET A 40 -10.04 0.39 4.67
C MET A 40 -10.05 -1.07 5.12
N VAL A 41 -9.39 -1.40 6.25
CA VAL A 41 -9.47 -2.75 6.84
C VAL A 41 -10.90 -3.11 7.21
N LYS A 42 -11.64 -2.19 7.85
CA LYS A 42 -13.04 -2.42 8.25
C LYS A 42 -13.97 -2.61 7.05
N GLN A 43 -13.68 -1.95 5.93
CA GLN A 43 -14.40 -2.10 4.67
C GLN A 43 -14.03 -3.38 3.92
N GLY A 44 -13.05 -4.16 4.41
CA GLY A 44 -12.56 -5.36 3.73
C GLY A 44 -11.74 -5.06 2.48
N LYS A 45 -11.17 -3.85 2.36
CA LYS A 45 -10.29 -3.49 1.25
C LYS A 45 -8.90 -4.07 1.48
N GLU A 46 -8.41 -4.83 0.52
CA GLU A 46 -7.04 -5.33 0.53
C GLU A 46 -6.08 -4.20 0.15
N PHE A 47 -5.03 -4.02 0.96
CA PHE A 47 -3.96 -3.07 0.68
C PHE A 47 -2.62 -3.61 1.14
N VAL A 48 -1.57 -3.17 0.45
CA VAL A 48 -0.17 -3.51 0.77
C VAL A 48 0.60 -2.23 1.07
N VAL A 49 1.44 -2.27 2.09
CA VAL A 49 2.28 -1.13 2.47
C VAL A 49 3.70 -1.38 2.00
N ARG A 50 4.18 -0.59 1.04
CA ARG A 50 5.55 -0.69 0.51
C ARG A 50 6.38 0.53 0.89
N ASP A 51 7.65 0.34 1.22
CA ASP A 51 8.52 1.49 1.52
C ASP A 51 8.92 2.22 0.23
N ALA A 52 8.69 3.53 0.19
CA ALA A 52 8.93 4.34 -1.00
C ALA A 52 10.42 4.52 -1.31
N LYS A 53 11.31 4.27 -0.32
CA LYS A 53 12.73 4.58 -0.41
C LYS A 53 13.56 3.41 -0.94
N THR A 54 13.23 2.19 -0.54
CA THR A 54 13.97 0.97 -0.91
C THR A 54 13.20 0.10 -1.89
N GLY A 55 11.88 0.27 -2.01
CA GLY A 55 11.05 -0.63 -2.81
C GLY A 55 11.08 -2.08 -2.32
N GLU A 56 11.62 -2.33 -1.12
CA GLU A 56 11.52 -3.62 -0.45
C GLU A 56 10.12 -3.74 0.15
N ASP A 57 9.51 -4.90 -0.14
CA ASP A 57 8.16 -5.32 0.19
C ASP A 57 8.01 -5.62 1.69
#